data_AF-A0A2K6FYY2-F1
#
_entry.id   AF-A0A2K6FYY2-F1
#
_cell.length_a   1.000
_cell.length_b   1.000
_cell.length_c   1.000
_cell.angle_alpha   90.00
_cell.angle_beta   90.00
_cell.angle_gamma   90.00
#
_symmetry.space_group_name_H-M   'P 1'
#
loop_
_entity.id
_entity.type
_entity.pdbx_description
1 polymer ?
#
loop_
_entity_poly.entity_id
_entity_poly.type
_entity_poly.pdbx_seq_one_letter_code
_entity_poly.pdbx_strand_id
1 'polypeptide(L)'
;MAETLRRVLSASSGAWPGEENTAEAGPPLLLLGAPGSGKTALLFAAALEAAGEGRGPVFFLTRKPLQSLPCGTGTALDPMRLQKIRFQYPPSTQELFRLLCSAHETPGPAPSLLLLDGLEEYLAEDPGPEEFAYLAALLLDTAAYFSHRLGPGGDCGLIVALQTQEEADSGDALHLALLQRYFPAQCWLQPDASGPEEHRLRVCLEPGGLGPRTEWWVTFRPGGEMTITPWHTQAGDPSSDKGSSSGGHP
;
A
#
# COMPACT_ATOMS: atom_id res chain seq x y z
N MET A 1 -8.40 -1.40 3.78
CA MET A 1 -7.20 -1.28 2.91
C MET A 1 -5.94 -1.87 3.51
N ALA A 2 -5.57 -1.47 4.73
CA ALA A 2 -4.45 -2.10 5.45
C ALA A 2 -4.57 -3.64 5.48
N GLU A 3 -5.77 -4.17 5.66
CA GLU A 3 -5.98 -5.63 5.66
C GLU A 3 -5.67 -6.29 4.31
N THR A 4 -6.00 -5.65 3.18
CA THR A 4 -5.65 -6.15 1.85
C THR A 4 -4.13 -6.26 1.70
N LEU A 5 -3.37 -5.24 2.10
CA LEU A 5 -1.90 -5.31 2.10
C LEU A 5 -1.37 -6.34 3.10
N ARG A 6 -1.97 -6.44 4.30
CA ARG A 6 -1.60 -7.45 5.29
C ARG A 6 -1.76 -8.86 4.72
N ARG A 7 -2.86 -9.16 4.03
CA ARG A 7 -3.07 -10.47 3.37
C ARG A 7 -2.03 -10.73 2.29
N VAL A 8 -1.75 -9.75 1.42
CA VAL A 8 -0.67 -9.87 0.43
C VAL A 8 0.68 -10.17 1.09
N LEU A 9 1.00 -9.47 2.18
CA LEU A 9 2.27 -9.60 2.91
C LEU A 9 2.34 -10.87 3.78
N SER A 10 1.19 -11.48 4.10
CA SER A 10 1.11 -12.68 4.96
C SER A 10 0.84 -13.97 4.17
N ALA A 11 0.33 -13.88 2.93
CA ALA A 11 -0.04 -15.02 2.11
C ALA A 11 1.16 -15.95 1.77
N SER A 12 2.39 -15.43 1.79
CA SER A 12 3.61 -16.25 1.62
C SER A 12 4.01 -17.02 2.88
N SER A 13 3.46 -16.67 4.06
CA SER A 13 3.88 -17.19 5.36
C SER A 13 3.25 -18.54 5.72
N GLY A 14 2.41 -19.13 4.87
CA GLY A 14 1.76 -20.43 5.15
C GLY A 14 0.77 -20.43 6.32
N ALA A 15 0.51 -19.28 6.95
CA ALA A 15 -0.49 -19.13 8.00
C ALA A 15 -1.81 -18.70 7.37
N TRP A 16 -2.73 -19.65 7.20
CA TRP A 16 -4.13 -19.37 6.85
C TRP A 16 -4.79 -18.52 7.94
N PRO A 17 -5.52 -17.45 7.61
CA PRO A 17 -6.46 -16.85 8.53
C PRO A 17 -7.84 -17.44 8.30
N GLY A 18 -8.31 -18.23 9.27
CA GLY A 18 -9.74 -18.36 9.51
C GLY A 18 -10.20 -17.12 10.27
N GLU A 19 -10.97 -16.27 9.61
CA GLU A 19 -12.07 -15.45 10.14
C GLU A 19 -12.51 -14.52 8.99
N GLU A 20 -13.64 -14.88 8.38
CA GLU A 20 -14.31 -14.09 7.36
C GLU A 20 -14.98 -12.89 8.04
N ASN A 21 -14.16 -11.93 8.46
CA ASN A 21 -14.65 -10.71 9.06
C ASN A 21 -15.30 -9.88 7.95
N THR A 22 -16.55 -9.45 8.17
CA THR A 22 -17.35 -8.64 7.25
C THR A 22 -16.65 -7.29 7.07
N ALA A 23 -15.67 -7.25 6.18
CA ALA A 23 -14.74 -6.14 6.09
C ALA A 23 -15.41 -4.93 5.44
N GLU A 24 -15.86 -3.98 6.26
CA GLU A 24 -15.83 -2.56 5.88
C GLU A 24 -14.45 -2.23 5.31
N ALA A 25 -14.37 -1.36 4.31
CA ALA A 25 -13.08 -0.93 3.79
C ALA A 25 -12.41 -0.12 4.91
N GLY A 26 -11.44 -0.77 5.58
CA GLY A 26 -10.60 -0.07 6.55
C GLY A 26 -9.93 1.15 5.91
N PRO A 27 -9.45 2.10 6.74
CA PRO A 27 -9.09 3.47 6.37
C PRO A 27 -8.24 3.59 5.10
N PRO A 28 -8.33 4.72 4.38
CA PRO A 28 -7.54 4.98 3.19
C PRO A 28 -6.05 4.93 3.54
N LEU A 29 -5.25 4.35 2.65
CA LEU A 29 -3.86 3.99 2.93
C LEU A 29 -2.88 4.75 2.04
N LEU A 30 -1.83 5.29 2.64
CA LEU A 30 -0.69 5.88 1.95
C LEU A 30 0.49 4.89 1.92
N LEU A 31 0.95 4.55 0.72
CA LEU A 31 2.09 3.67 0.48
C LEU A 31 3.33 4.52 0.16
N LEU A 32 4.34 4.44 1.00
CA LEU A 32 5.52 5.30 1.01
C LEU A 32 6.79 4.51 0.70
N GLY A 33 7.72 5.13 -0.02
CA GLY A 33 9.04 4.55 -0.24
C GLY A 33 9.85 5.27 -1.31
N ALA A 34 11.16 5.02 -1.30
CA ALA A 34 12.13 5.59 -2.25
C ALA A 34 11.82 5.25 -3.73
N PRO A 35 12.41 5.98 -4.70
CA PRO A 35 12.35 5.57 -6.10
C PRO A 35 12.81 4.12 -6.29
N GLY A 36 12.08 3.34 -7.09
CA GLY A 36 12.45 1.95 -7.35
C GLY A 36 12.23 0.97 -6.18
N SER A 37 11.60 1.37 -5.07
CA SER A 37 11.36 0.49 -3.92
C SER A 37 10.33 -0.63 -4.16
N GLY A 38 9.73 -0.74 -5.35
CA GLY A 38 8.73 -1.78 -5.62
C GLY A 38 7.29 -1.43 -5.21
N LYS A 39 6.99 -0.16 -4.91
CA LYS A 39 5.62 0.33 -4.61
C LYS A 39 4.58 -0.15 -5.62
N THR A 40 4.87 0.02 -6.91
CA THR A 40 4.00 -0.41 -8.02
C THR A 40 3.71 -1.92 -7.98
N ALA A 41 4.72 -2.74 -7.67
CA ALA A 41 4.55 -4.19 -7.57
C ALA A 41 3.66 -4.57 -6.38
N LEU A 42 3.84 -3.91 -5.23
CA LEU A 42 2.99 -4.12 -4.05
C LEU A 42 1.55 -3.64 -4.27
N LEU A 43 1.35 -2.47 -4.90
CA LEU A 43 0.02 -2.00 -5.30
C LEU A 43 -0.65 -2.98 -6.27
N PHE A 44 0.10 -3.53 -7.23
CA PHE A 44 -0.42 -4.48 -8.19
C PHE A 44 -0.83 -5.80 -7.53
N ALA A 45 -0.06 -6.30 -6.55
CA ALA A 45 -0.48 -7.44 -5.75
C ALA A 45 -1.73 -7.15 -4.91
N ALA A 46 -1.86 -5.95 -4.35
CA ALA A 46 -3.09 -5.51 -3.68
C ALA A 46 -4.30 -5.50 -4.62
N ALA A 47 -4.09 -5.07 -5.88
CA ALA A 47 -5.11 -5.08 -6.91
C ALA A 47 -5.58 -6.51 -7.25
N LEU A 48 -4.64 -7.45 -7.40
CA LEU A 48 -4.94 -8.85 -7.66
C LEU A 48 -5.67 -9.51 -6.50
N GLU A 49 -5.29 -9.20 -5.26
CA GLU A 49 -5.96 -9.71 -4.08
C GLU A 49 -7.42 -9.21 -4.02
N ALA A 50 -7.63 -7.90 -4.13
CA ALA A 50 -8.97 -7.32 -4.11
C ALA A 50 -9.85 -7.80 -5.28
N ALA A 51 -9.28 -8.01 -6.48
CA ALA A 51 -9.98 -8.61 -7.61
C ALA A 51 -10.40 -10.08 -7.35
N GLY A 52 -9.61 -10.80 -6.54
CA GLY A 52 -9.89 -12.17 -6.10
C GLY A 52 -11.09 -12.28 -5.16
N GLU A 53 -11.34 -11.26 -4.34
CA GLU A 53 -12.42 -11.25 -3.34
C GLU A 53 -13.84 -11.22 -3.95
N GLY A 54 -13.97 -10.95 -5.24
CA GLY A 54 -15.29 -10.93 -5.91
C GLY A 54 -16.15 -9.70 -5.59
N ARG A 55 -15.58 -8.67 -4.95
CA ARG A 55 -16.30 -7.45 -4.50
C ARG A 55 -16.58 -6.42 -5.60
N GLY A 56 -15.99 -6.58 -6.77
CA GLY A 56 -16.14 -5.65 -7.88
C GLY A 56 -14.86 -5.56 -8.72
N PRO A 57 -14.84 -4.67 -9.74
CA PRO A 57 -13.60 -4.33 -10.43
C PRO A 57 -12.67 -3.52 -9.51
N VAL A 58 -11.38 -3.48 -9.86
CA VAL A 58 -10.38 -2.62 -9.22
C VAL A 58 -9.95 -1.56 -10.22
N PHE A 59 -9.89 -0.29 -9.83
CA PHE A 59 -9.36 0.77 -10.69
C PHE A 59 -7.90 1.02 -10.31
N PHE A 60 -7.01 0.89 -11.30
CA PHE A 60 -5.58 1.13 -11.14
C PHE A 60 -5.19 2.36 -11.95
N LEU A 61 -5.01 3.48 -11.28
CA LEU A 61 -4.63 4.76 -11.87
C LEU A 61 -3.11 4.93 -11.81
N THR A 62 -2.47 5.25 -12.92
CA THR A 62 -1.04 5.57 -12.96
C THR A 62 -0.73 6.48 -14.14
N ARG A 63 0.25 7.38 -14.03
CA ARG A 63 0.48 8.40 -15.06
C ARG A 63 0.97 7.80 -16.39
N LYS A 64 1.68 6.68 -16.31
CA LYS A 64 2.34 6.04 -17.46
C LYS A 64 1.94 4.57 -17.55
N PRO A 65 1.77 4.02 -18.77
CA PRO A 65 1.56 2.60 -18.96
C PRO A 65 2.65 1.77 -18.27
N LEU A 66 2.24 0.70 -17.59
CA LEU A 66 3.16 -0.27 -17.03
C LEU A 66 3.91 -0.95 -18.18
N GLN A 67 5.25 -0.90 -18.17
CA GLN A 67 6.07 -1.52 -19.22
C GLN A 67 5.97 -3.05 -19.19
N SER A 68 5.77 -3.62 -18.00
CA SER A 68 5.47 -5.02 -17.76
C SER A 68 4.53 -5.13 -16.57
N LEU A 69 3.69 -6.17 -16.56
CA LEU A 69 2.86 -6.49 -15.39
C LEU A 69 3.76 -7.13 -14.33
N PRO A 70 3.84 -6.57 -13.10
CA PRO A 70 4.62 -7.18 -12.03
C PRO A 70 4.15 -8.62 -11.78
N CYS A 71 5.08 -9.57 -11.71
CA CYS A 71 4.76 -10.90 -11.23
C CYS A 71 4.31 -10.78 -9.76
N GLY A 72 3.18 -11.37 -9.37
CA GLY A 72 2.70 -11.34 -7.99
C GLY A 72 3.59 -12.15 -7.02
N THR A 73 3.03 -12.57 -5.90
CA THR A 73 3.69 -13.48 -4.95
C THR A 73 3.68 -14.92 -5.48
N GLY A 74 4.69 -15.31 -6.27
CA GLY A 74 5.05 -16.71 -6.54
C GLY A 74 4.11 -17.54 -7.42
N THR A 75 2.95 -17.05 -7.85
CA THR A 75 2.04 -17.76 -8.78
C THR A 75 1.89 -17.01 -10.10
N ALA A 76 1.70 -17.76 -11.20
CA ALA A 76 1.28 -17.19 -12.47
C ALA A 76 0.08 -16.25 -12.27
N LEU A 77 0.09 -15.10 -12.96
CA LEU A 77 -1.00 -14.13 -12.91
C LEU A 77 -2.32 -14.82 -13.26
N ASP A 78 -3.26 -14.88 -12.33
CA ASP A 78 -4.59 -15.42 -12.57
C ASP A 78 -5.31 -14.53 -13.62
N PRO A 79 -5.57 -15.04 -14.84
CA PRO A 79 -6.18 -14.24 -15.89
C PRO A 79 -7.57 -13.71 -15.50
N MET A 80 -8.29 -14.42 -14.63
CA MET A 80 -9.63 -14.01 -14.17
C MET A 80 -9.57 -12.85 -13.19
N ARG A 81 -8.56 -12.81 -12.32
CA ARG A 81 -8.32 -11.65 -11.45
C ARG A 81 -7.88 -10.45 -12.27
N LEU A 82 -6.98 -10.65 -13.24
CA LEU A 82 -6.47 -9.58 -14.09
C LEU A 82 -7.58 -8.89 -14.89
N GLN A 83 -8.55 -9.65 -15.41
CA GLN A 83 -9.70 -9.08 -16.16
C GLN A 83 -10.58 -8.14 -15.32
N LYS A 84 -10.52 -8.22 -13.99
CA LYS A 84 -11.27 -7.32 -13.09
C LYS A 84 -10.50 -6.02 -12.79
N ILE A 85 -9.22 -5.94 -13.14
CA ILE A 85 -8.41 -4.74 -12.94
C ILE A 85 -8.55 -3.85 -14.17
N ARG A 86 -9.10 -2.64 -13.97
CA ARG A 86 -9.21 -1.61 -15.00
C ARG A 86 -8.09 -0.60 -14.82
N PHE A 87 -7.10 -0.67 -15.70
CA PHE A 87 -6.03 0.31 -15.75
C PHE A 87 -6.50 1.58 -16.44
N GLN A 88 -6.16 2.73 -15.85
CA GLN A 88 -6.40 4.04 -16.45
C GLN A 88 -5.15 4.89 -16.32
N TYR A 89 -4.88 5.66 -17.38
CA TYR A 89 -3.61 6.35 -17.54
C TYR A 89 -3.79 7.86 -17.76
N PRO A 90 -4.26 8.63 -16.76
CA PRO A 90 -4.34 10.07 -16.91
C PRO A 90 -2.92 10.65 -17.04
N PRO A 91 -2.53 11.23 -18.19
CA PRO A 91 -1.14 11.63 -18.44
C PRO A 91 -0.72 12.92 -17.72
N SER A 92 -1.69 13.65 -17.14
CA SER A 92 -1.51 14.92 -16.45
C SER A 92 -2.46 15.07 -15.27
N THR A 93 -2.17 16.03 -14.39
CA THR A 93 -3.02 16.38 -13.24
C THR A 93 -4.41 16.82 -13.68
N GLN A 94 -4.52 17.57 -14.78
CA GLN A 94 -5.80 17.98 -15.34
C GLN A 94 -6.64 16.79 -15.81
N GLU A 95 -6.03 15.80 -16.47
CA GLU A 95 -6.73 14.59 -16.89
C GLU A 95 -7.11 13.71 -15.70
N LEU A 96 -6.27 13.65 -14.66
CA LEU A 96 -6.62 12.98 -13.39
C LEU A 96 -7.82 13.67 -12.73
N PHE A 97 -7.83 15.00 -12.62
CA PHE A 97 -8.98 15.72 -12.09
C PHE A 97 -10.24 15.52 -12.91
N ARG A 98 -10.14 15.59 -14.25
CA ARG A 98 -11.30 15.33 -15.10
C ARG A 98 -11.86 13.94 -14.84
N LEU A 99 -11.00 12.93 -14.75
CA LEU A 99 -11.39 11.55 -14.48
C LEU A 99 -12.08 11.38 -13.11
N LEU A 100 -11.52 11.97 -12.06
CA LEU A 100 -12.10 11.88 -10.71
C LEU A 100 -13.43 12.65 -10.62
N CYS A 101 -13.49 13.87 -11.15
CA CYS A 101 -14.72 14.68 -11.16
C CYS A 101 -15.84 14.05 -12.00
N SER A 102 -15.51 13.35 -13.10
CA SER A 102 -16.49 12.65 -13.94
C SER A 102 -16.76 11.21 -13.50
N ALA A 103 -16.29 10.78 -12.32
CA ALA A 103 -16.55 9.44 -11.79
C ALA A 103 -18.06 9.12 -11.75
N HIS A 104 -18.89 10.14 -11.53
CA HIS A 104 -20.34 9.99 -11.50
C HIS A 104 -20.99 9.70 -12.86
N GLU A 105 -20.33 10.10 -13.95
CA GLU A 105 -20.78 9.88 -15.32
C GLU A 105 -20.40 8.49 -15.84
N THR A 106 -19.48 7.80 -15.16
CA THR A 106 -18.91 6.54 -15.64
C THR A 106 -19.94 5.40 -15.55
N PRO A 107 -20.39 4.83 -16.68
CA PRO A 107 -21.32 3.72 -16.68
C PRO A 107 -20.65 2.41 -16.25
N GLY A 108 -21.44 1.51 -15.66
CA GLY A 108 -20.98 0.18 -15.26
C GLY A 108 -20.74 0.00 -13.75
N PRO A 109 -20.15 -1.14 -13.34
CA PRO A 109 -19.98 -1.48 -11.93
C PRO A 109 -19.01 -0.52 -11.23
N ALA A 110 -19.37 -0.10 -10.02
CA ALA A 110 -18.48 0.67 -9.16
C ALA A 110 -17.30 -0.21 -8.69
N PRO A 111 -16.07 0.34 -8.62
CA PRO A 111 -14.93 -0.41 -8.14
C PRO A 111 -15.00 -0.67 -6.64
N SER A 112 -14.49 -1.83 -6.21
CA SER A 112 -14.28 -2.13 -4.79
C SER A 112 -12.96 -1.58 -4.24
N LEU A 113 -12.07 -1.16 -5.13
CA LEU A 113 -10.77 -0.60 -4.77
C LEU A 113 -10.29 0.39 -5.84
N LEU A 114 -9.90 1.58 -5.39
CA LEU A 114 -9.23 2.62 -6.16
C LEU A 114 -7.76 2.68 -5.74
N LEU A 115 -6.86 2.54 -6.72
CA LEU A 115 -5.42 2.61 -6.54
C LEU A 115 -4.86 3.78 -7.35
N LEU A 116 -4.00 4.59 -6.74
CA LEU A 116 -3.23 5.61 -7.45
C LEU A 116 -1.74 5.34 -7.26
N ASP A 117 -1.02 5.08 -8.35
CA ASP A 117 0.42 4.89 -8.36
C ASP A 117 1.15 6.15 -8.83
N GLY A 118 2.09 6.63 -8.01
CA GLY A 118 2.91 7.80 -8.29
C GLY A 118 2.19 9.15 -8.12
N LEU A 119 1.62 9.41 -6.94
CA LEU A 119 0.95 10.69 -6.62
C LEU A 119 1.86 11.90 -6.90
N GLU A 120 3.15 11.79 -6.57
CA GLU A 120 4.18 12.80 -6.82
C GLU A 120 4.29 13.19 -8.30
N GLU A 121 3.99 12.27 -9.23
CA GLU A 121 4.07 12.57 -10.66
C GLU A 121 2.99 13.55 -11.11
N TYR A 122 1.89 13.68 -10.36
CA TYR A 122 0.82 14.65 -10.64
C TYR A 122 1.04 16.00 -9.92
N LEU A 123 2.11 16.08 -9.12
CA LEU A 123 2.39 17.17 -8.21
C LEU A 123 3.84 17.68 -8.41
N ALA A 124 4.42 17.46 -9.59
CA ALA A 124 5.83 17.77 -9.85
C ALA A 124 6.09 19.22 -10.33
N GLU A 125 5.04 20.00 -10.63
CA GLU A 125 5.16 21.38 -11.16
C GLU A 125 4.94 22.44 -10.05
N ASP A 126 5.75 22.39 -8.99
CA ASP A 126 5.69 23.31 -7.82
C ASP A 126 4.27 23.52 -7.25
N PRO A 127 3.58 22.44 -6.87
CA PRO A 127 2.24 22.52 -6.30
C PRO A 127 2.29 23.25 -4.96
N GLY A 128 1.37 24.21 -4.79
CA GLY A 128 1.08 24.71 -3.46
C GLY A 128 0.54 23.58 -2.54
N PRO A 129 0.68 23.70 -1.20
CA PRO A 129 0.13 22.72 -0.26
C PRO A 129 -1.39 22.51 -0.42
N GLU A 130 -2.10 23.50 -0.98
CA GLU A 130 -3.51 23.42 -1.31
C GLU A 130 -3.81 22.36 -2.38
N GLU A 131 -2.92 22.16 -3.36
CA GLU A 131 -3.13 21.19 -4.43
C GLU A 131 -3.01 19.74 -3.91
N PHE A 132 -2.08 19.49 -2.99
CA PHE A 132 -1.98 18.21 -2.28
C PHE A 132 -3.27 17.90 -1.51
N ALA A 133 -3.76 18.87 -0.73
CA ALA A 133 -5.00 18.72 0.03
C ALA A 133 -6.21 18.51 -0.87
N TYR A 134 -6.29 19.28 -1.96
CA TYR A 134 -7.38 19.19 -2.92
C TYR A 134 -7.41 17.83 -3.61
N LEU A 135 -6.27 17.33 -4.11
CA LEU A 135 -6.19 16.03 -4.75
C LEU A 135 -6.49 14.90 -3.76
N ALA A 136 -5.96 14.95 -2.54
CA ALA A 136 -6.28 13.97 -1.50
C ALA A 136 -7.77 13.95 -1.15
N ALA A 137 -8.39 15.13 -0.97
CA ALA A 137 -9.82 15.25 -0.71
C ALA A 137 -10.66 14.71 -1.87
N LEU A 138 -10.29 15.00 -3.12
CA LEU A 138 -11.00 14.54 -4.30
C LEU A 138 -10.91 13.01 -4.47
N LEU A 139 -9.76 12.40 -4.17
CA LEU A 139 -9.60 10.94 -4.17
C LEU A 139 -10.49 10.28 -3.12
N LEU A 140 -10.57 10.85 -1.91
CA LEU A 140 -11.44 10.36 -0.84
C LEU A 140 -12.92 10.51 -1.20
N ASP A 141 -13.32 11.65 -1.74
CA ASP A 141 -14.69 11.89 -2.20
C ASP A 141 -15.08 10.91 -3.30
N THR A 142 -14.19 10.66 -4.25
CA THR A 142 -14.40 9.69 -5.33
C THR A 142 -14.58 8.26 -4.78
N ALA A 143 -13.76 7.86 -3.81
CA ALA A 143 -13.90 6.57 -3.13
C ALA A 143 -15.22 6.49 -2.35
N ALA A 144 -15.61 7.55 -1.62
CA ALA A 144 -16.88 7.62 -0.91
C ALA A 144 -18.08 7.51 -1.88
N TYR A 145 -18.02 8.19 -3.03
CA TYR A 145 -19.02 8.09 -4.09
C TYR A 145 -19.19 6.64 -4.57
N PHE A 146 -18.08 5.94 -4.85
CA PHE A 146 -18.16 4.53 -5.27
C PHE A 146 -18.65 3.61 -4.16
N SER A 147 -18.30 3.87 -2.91
CA SER A 147 -18.83 3.15 -1.74
C SER A 147 -20.36 3.25 -1.68
N HIS A 148 -20.90 4.45 -1.83
CA HIS A 148 -22.36 4.65 -1.91
C HIS A 148 -23.00 3.90 -3.08
N ARG A 149 -22.33 3.82 -4.24
CA ARG A 149 -22.82 3.06 -5.40
C ARG A 149 -22.80 1.55 -5.22
N LEU A 150 -21.89 1.01 -4.39
CA LEU A 150 -21.85 -0.42 -4.07
C LEU A 150 -23.02 -0.84 -3.17
N GLY A 151 -23.66 0.13 -2.51
CA GLY A 151 -24.85 -0.10 -1.67
C GLY A 151 -24.51 -0.50 -0.24
N PRO A 152 -25.52 -0.88 0.57
CA PRO A 152 -25.34 -1.19 1.99
C PRO A 152 -24.33 -2.31 2.22
N GLY A 153 -23.30 -2.04 3.02
CA GLY A 153 -22.20 -2.98 3.30
C GLY A 153 -21.16 -3.10 2.19
N GLY A 154 -21.32 -2.38 1.08
CA GLY A 154 -20.31 -2.21 0.05
C GLY A 154 -19.44 -1.00 0.35
N ASP A 155 -18.13 -1.16 0.17
CA ASP A 155 -17.16 -0.10 0.46
C ASP A 155 -16.03 -0.12 -0.58
N CYS A 156 -15.69 1.06 -1.09
CA CYS A 156 -14.65 1.27 -2.08
C CYS A 156 -13.38 1.73 -1.37
N GLY A 157 -12.42 0.81 -1.27
CA GLY A 157 -11.14 1.11 -0.68
C GLY A 157 -10.29 2.09 -1.48
N LEU A 158 -9.36 2.78 -0.81
CA LEU A 158 -8.39 3.69 -1.44
C LEU A 158 -6.97 3.38 -0.97
N ILE A 159 -6.06 3.16 -1.92
CA ILE A 159 -4.60 3.10 -1.65
C ILE A 159 -3.88 4.04 -2.62
N VAL A 160 -3.01 4.90 -2.09
CA VAL A 160 -2.25 5.87 -2.86
C VAL A 160 -0.77 5.66 -2.60
N ALA A 161 0.03 5.49 -3.66
CA ALA A 161 1.48 5.45 -3.54
C ALA A 161 2.09 6.84 -3.74
N LEU A 162 3.03 7.16 -2.86
CA LEU A 162 3.81 8.38 -2.88
C LEU A 162 5.29 8.04 -2.73
N GLN A 163 6.12 8.60 -3.59
CA GLN A 163 7.57 8.53 -3.44
C GLN A 163 8.06 9.47 -2.34
N THR A 164 8.87 8.94 -1.43
CA THR A 164 9.57 9.73 -0.41
C THR A 164 11.01 9.97 -0.84
N GLN A 165 11.48 11.21 -0.87
CA GLN A 165 12.90 11.51 -1.04
C GLN A 165 13.68 11.27 0.26
N GLU A 166 14.94 10.82 0.14
CA GLU A 166 15.85 10.60 1.27
C GLU A 166 16.33 11.93 1.89
N GLU A 167 16.41 12.99 1.09
CA GLU A 167 16.78 14.34 1.49
C GLU A 167 15.55 15.26 1.39
N ALA A 168 14.54 14.99 2.23
CA ALA A 168 13.34 15.80 2.25
C ALA A 168 13.68 17.25 2.64
N ASP A 169 13.44 18.20 1.73
CA ASP A 169 13.38 19.61 2.10
C ASP A 169 12.19 19.83 3.05
N SER A 170 12.25 20.92 3.82
CA SER A 170 11.18 21.37 4.71
C SER A 170 9.79 21.42 4.05
N GLY A 171 9.71 21.69 2.75
CA GLY A 171 8.47 21.63 1.96
C GLY A 171 7.90 20.22 1.80
N ASP A 172 8.74 19.23 1.51
CA ASP A 172 8.33 17.83 1.35
C ASP A 172 7.79 17.24 2.66
N ALA A 173 8.39 17.62 3.78
CA ALA A 173 7.93 17.22 5.10
C ALA A 173 6.51 17.75 5.42
N LEU A 174 6.21 18.99 5.01
CA LEU A 174 4.90 19.60 5.20
C LEU A 174 3.83 18.94 4.30
N HIS A 175 4.17 18.65 3.04
CA HIS A 175 3.26 17.95 2.13
C HIS A 175 2.95 16.53 2.59
N LEU A 176 3.95 15.80 3.07
CA LEU A 176 3.75 14.47 3.64
C LEU A 176 2.85 14.51 4.89
N ALA A 177 3.11 15.44 5.82
CA ALA A 177 2.30 15.60 7.03
C ALA A 177 0.84 15.94 6.70
N LEU A 178 0.60 16.74 5.66
CA LEU A 178 -0.73 17.06 5.17
C LEU A 178 -1.43 15.80 4.63
N LEU A 179 -0.76 15.01 3.78
CA LEU A 179 -1.33 13.76 3.25
C LEU A 179 -1.64 12.75 4.36
N GLN A 180 -0.76 12.61 5.36
CA GLN A 180 -0.98 11.71 6.50
C GLN A 180 -2.26 12.05 7.29
N ARG A 181 -2.74 13.30 7.24
CA ARG A 181 -4.03 13.68 7.83
C ARG A 181 -5.22 13.05 7.08
N TYR A 182 -5.12 12.90 5.77
CA TYR A 182 -6.14 12.31 4.90
C TYR A 182 -6.03 10.79 4.82
N PHE A 183 -4.82 10.25 5.03
CA PHE A 183 -4.50 8.82 4.97
C PHE A 183 -3.97 8.33 6.32
N PRO A 184 -4.85 7.97 7.27
CA PRO A 184 -4.41 7.58 8.61
C PRO A 184 -3.69 6.21 8.61
N ALA A 185 -4.01 5.33 7.65
CA ALA A 185 -3.24 4.10 7.44
C ALA A 185 -2.02 4.38 6.56
N GLN A 186 -0.88 3.79 6.92
CA GLN A 186 0.38 4.04 6.25
C GLN A 186 1.16 2.73 6.07
N CYS A 187 1.83 2.60 4.94
CA CYS A 187 2.73 1.49 4.65
C CYS A 187 4.05 2.03 4.13
N TRP A 188 5.18 1.69 4.75
CA TRP A 188 6.51 2.18 4.36
C TRP A 188 7.37 1.05 3.82
N LEU A 189 8.03 1.30 2.68
CA LEU A 189 9.05 0.44 2.08
C LEU A 189 10.40 1.12 2.28
N GLN A 190 11.18 0.61 3.24
CA GLN A 190 12.45 1.20 3.66
C GLN A 190 13.62 0.27 3.32
N PRO A 191 14.75 0.78 2.78
CA PRO A 191 15.98 0.01 2.63
C PRO A 191 16.43 -0.58 3.97
N ASP A 192 16.95 -1.81 3.94
CA ASP A 192 17.69 -2.34 5.10
C ASP A 192 19.01 -1.56 5.26
N ALA A 193 19.24 -1.01 6.44
CA ALA A 193 20.48 -0.28 6.75
C ALA A 193 21.68 -1.23 6.96
N SER A 194 21.44 -2.55 7.02
CA SER A 194 22.42 -3.57 7.43
C SER A 194 22.86 -4.48 6.28
N GLY A 195 23.66 -3.95 5.35
CA GLY A 195 24.64 -4.76 4.61
C GLY A 195 24.68 -4.57 3.08
N PRO A 196 25.81 -4.93 2.44
CA PRO A 196 26.00 -4.84 0.98
C PRO A 196 25.33 -5.98 0.19
N GLU A 197 24.65 -6.92 0.85
CA GLU A 197 24.01 -8.06 0.20
C GLU A 197 22.48 -7.95 0.21
N GLU A 198 21.93 -7.96 -1.00
CA GLU A 198 20.52 -8.10 -1.37
C GLU A 198 19.60 -6.87 -1.21
N HIS A 199 18.86 -6.58 -2.28
CA HIS A 199 17.80 -5.56 -2.38
C HIS A 199 16.58 -5.88 -1.50
N ARG A 200 16.83 -6.04 -0.20
CA ARG A 200 15.83 -6.37 0.81
C ARG A 200 15.28 -5.08 1.40
N LEU A 201 13.97 -4.99 1.43
CA LEU A 201 13.23 -3.84 1.95
C LEU A 201 12.42 -4.27 3.17
N ARG A 202 12.46 -3.45 4.22
CA ARG A 202 11.55 -3.55 5.35
C ARG A 202 10.23 -2.92 4.94
N VAL A 203 9.15 -3.68 5.05
CA VAL A 203 7.78 -3.22 4.86
C VAL A 203 7.12 -3.09 6.21
N CYS A 204 6.77 -1.86 6.59
CA CYS A 204 6.06 -1.57 7.84
C CYS A 204 4.63 -1.13 7.52
N LEU A 205 3.62 -1.77 8.09
CA LEU A 205 2.22 -1.38 7.93
C LEU A 205 1.66 -0.91 9.26
N GLU A 206 1.18 0.33 9.27
CA GLU A 206 0.41 0.92 10.37
C GLU A 206 -1.04 1.12 9.92
N PRO A 207 -2.02 0.48 10.58
CA PRO A 207 -3.40 0.45 10.09
C PRO A 207 -4.19 1.75 10.35
N GLY A 208 -3.61 2.76 11.00
CA GLY A 208 -4.27 4.05 11.27
C GLY A 208 -5.39 4.00 12.32
N GLY A 209 -5.52 2.90 13.06
CA GLY A 209 -6.52 2.67 14.11
C GLY A 209 -5.96 1.78 15.23
N LEU A 210 -6.83 1.11 15.99
CA LEU A 210 -6.45 0.26 17.15
C LEU A 210 -5.69 -1.04 16.80
N GLY A 211 -5.27 -1.24 15.55
CA GLY A 211 -4.56 -2.45 15.12
C GLY A 211 -3.06 -2.36 15.35
N PRO A 212 -2.37 -3.48 15.61
CA PRO A 212 -0.92 -3.49 15.79
C PRO A 212 -0.21 -3.13 14.49
N ARG A 213 0.91 -2.42 14.62
CA ARG A 213 1.91 -2.29 13.56
C ARG A 213 2.47 -3.67 13.24
N THR A 214 2.58 -3.98 11.95
CA THR A 214 3.07 -5.26 11.45
C THR A 214 4.18 -5.04 10.45
N GLU A 215 5.16 -5.94 10.44
CA GLU A 215 6.38 -5.76 9.66
C GLU A 215 6.79 -7.02 8.94
N TRP A 216 7.36 -6.83 7.75
CA TRP A 216 7.86 -7.90 6.90
C TRP A 216 9.15 -7.47 6.23
N TRP A 217 9.91 -8.46 5.84
CA TRP A 217 10.99 -8.33 4.89
C TRP A 217 10.51 -8.73 3.51
N VAL A 218 10.77 -7.88 2.52
CA VAL A 218 10.39 -8.12 1.13
C VAL A 218 11.60 -7.94 0.22
N THR A 219 11.82 -8.92 -0.65
CA THR A 219 12.81 -8.84 -1.73
C THR A 219 12.07 -8.83 -3.07
N PHE A 220 12.35 -7.83 -3.90
CA PHE A 220 11.79 -7.72 -5.25
C PHE A 220 12.79 -8.27 -6.27
N ARG A 221 12.35 -9.22 -7.08
CA ARG A 221 13.16 -9.79 -8.17
C ARG A 221 12.97 -9.01 -9.48
N PRO A 222 13.88 -9.20 -10.47
CA PRO A 222 13.66 -8.69 -11.82
C PRO A 222 12.31 -9.16 -12.37
N GLY A 223 11.41 -8.24 -12.71
CA GLY A 223 10.04 -8.54 -13.14
C GLY A 223 8.96 -8.34 -12.07
N GLY A 224 9.32 -7.89 -10.86
CA GLY A 224 8.37 -7.48 -9.82
C GLY A 224 7.89 -8.60 -8.90
N GLU A 225 8.38 -9.83 -9.08
CA GLU A 225 8.10 -10.95 -8.17
C GLU A 225 8.59 -10.63 -6.75
N MET A 226 7.73 -10.87 -5.75
CA MET A 226 7.99 -10.58 -4.34
C MET A 226 8.24 -11.85 -3.54
N THR A 227 9.38 -11.89 -2.85
CA THR A 227 9.64 -12.88 -1.79
C THR A 227 9.46 -12.20 -0.44
N ILE A 228 8.51 -12.69 0.37
CA ILE A 228 8.09 -12.03 1.61
C ILE A 228 8.35 -12.97 2.79
N THR A 229 9.04 -12.45 3.81
CA THR A 229 9.35 -13.16 5.06
C THR A 229 8.88 -12.33 6.25
N PRO A 230 8.16 -12.91 7.22
CA PRO A 230 7.69 -12.17 8.39
C PRO A 230 8.86 -11.65 9.22
N TRP A 231 8.69 -10.45 9.79
CA TRP A 231 9.63 -9.93 10.78
C TRP A 231 9.40 -10.64 12.11
N HIS A 232 10.22 -11.65 12.41
CA HIS A 232 10.26 -12.19 13.76
C HIS A 232 11.03 -11.22 14.65
N THR A 233 10.31 -10.46 15.47
CA THR A 233 10.93 -9.83 16.64
C THR A 233 11.48 -10.97 17.49
N GLN A 234 12.80 -11.07 17.61
CA GLN A 234 13.44 -12.00 18.52
C GLN A 234 12.81 -11.78 19.89
N ALA A 235 12.04 -12.76 20.39
CA ALA A 235 11.64 -12.79 21.78
C ALA A 235 12.93 -12.67 22.58
N GLY A 236 13.03 -11.63 23.42
CA GLY A 236 14.25 -11.30 24.13
C GLY A 236 14.81 -12.54 24.82
N ASP A 237 16.13 -12.73 24.71
CA ASP A 237 16.88 -13.72 25.46
C ASP A 237 16.40 -13.71 26.92
N PRO A 238 15.75 -14.78 27.41
CA PRO A 238 15.61 -14.94 28.83
C PRO A 238 16.95 -15.49 29.36
N SER A 239 17.51 -14.80 30.33
CA SER A 239 18.55 -15.28 31.25
C SER A 239 19.99 -15.35 30.72
N SER A 240 20.66 -14.20 30.66
CA SER A 240 22.00 -14.10 31.25
C SER A 240 21.86 -13.76 32.73
N ASP A 241 21.38 -14.72 33.53
CA ASP A 241 21.42 -14.60 34.98
C ASP A 241 22.87 -14.80 35.44
N LYS A 242 23.50 -13.67 35.75
CA LYS A 242 24.74 -13.55 36.52
C LYS A 242 24.50 -14.13 37.92
N GLY A 243 24.71 -15.43 38.07
CA GLY A 243 24.88 -16.09 39.37
C GLY A 243 26.35 -16.09 39.80
N SER A 244 26.93 -14.93 40.11
CA SER A 244 28.20 -14.87 40.83
C SER A 244 27.97 -15.18 42.31
N SER A 245 28.04 -16.46 42.69
CA SER A 245 28.07 -16.87 44.10
C SER A 245 29.52 -16.90 44.58
N SER A 246 29.93 -15.87 45.30
CA SER A 246 31.17 -15.81 46.07
C SER A 246 31.01 -16.41 47.47
N GLY A 247 31.96 -17.24 47.89
CA GLY A 247 32.27 -17.59 49.28
C GLY A 247 31.49 -18.79 49.84
N GLY A 248 32.09 -19.76 50.53
CA GLY A 248 33.48 -19.96 50.94
C GLY A 248 33.63 -21.31 51.64
N HIS A 249 34.86 -21.82 51.65
CA HIS A 249 35.41 -22.79 52.61
C HIS A 249 36.90 -22.45 52.72
N PRO A 250 37.59 -22.70 53.85
CA PRO A 250 37.47 -23.88 54.71
C PRO A 250 36.80 -23.62 56.06
#